data_AF-A0A136J6N0-F1
#
_entry.id   AF-A0A136J6N0-F1
#
_cell.length_a   1.000
_cell.length_b   1.000
_cell.length_c   1.000
_cell.angle_alpha   90.00
_cell.angle_beta   90.00
_cell.angle_gamma   90.00
#
_symmetry.space_group_name_H-M   'P 1'
#
loop_
_entity.id
_entity.type
_entity.pdbx_description
1 polymer ?
#
loop_
_entity_poly.entity_id
_entity_poly.type
_entity_poly.pdbx_seq_one_letter_code
_entity_poly.pdbx_strand_id
1 'polypeptide(L)'
;MDELLGLFEHLFDSVSQLGNLLYERTTTNVAGTFKSMTPKQYIRLVMIVGAYMLFRKYVIMHGAKFQQRQMEKREAEEKAEEEKRNAEMSPNDLRGAAGVPEDTDSEGEEAADASGAVLQFGKKARRRQRNAIKKLLDAEEERLRQLQEDEEDKDIQEFLNQ
;
A
#
# COMPACT_ATOMS: atom_id res chain seq x y z
N MET A 1 -5.50 34.23 22.24
CA MET A 1 -5.73 32.93 22.92
C MET A 1 -7.21 32.79 23.26
N ASP A 2 -7.84 33.77 23.92
CA ASP A 2 -9.27 33.73 24.26
C ASP A 2 -10.22 33.67 23.06
N GLU A 3 -9.93 34.39 21.96
CA GLU A 3 -10.77 34.30 20.74
C GLU A 3 -10.73 32.93 20.06
N LEU A 4 -9.59 32.23 20.14
CA LEU A 4 -9.47 30.86 19.60
C LEU A 4 -10.24 29.87 20.47
N LEU A 5 -10.20 30.02 21.80
CA LEU A 5 -10.98 29.20 22.72
C LEU A 5 -12.50 29.41 22.50
N GLY A 6 -12.95 30.65 22.32
CA GLY A 6 -14.35 30.94 21.98
C GLY A 6 -14.80 30.37 20.63
N LEU A 7 -13.92 30.35 19.63
CA LEU A 7 -14.20 29.70 18.33
C LEU A 7 -14.36 28.17 18.49
N PHE A 8 -13.52 27.54 19.31
CA PHE A 8 -13.60 26.11 19.60
C PHE A 8 -14.86 25.75 20.40
N GLU A 9 -15.25 26.57 21.38
CA GLU A 9 -16.48 26.37 22.14
C GLU A 9 -17.72 26.48 21.23
N HIS A 10 -17.79 27.51 20.39
CA HIS A 10 -18.90 27.66 19.45
C HIS A 10 -18.95 26.54 18.40
N LEU A 11 -17.79 26.07 17.93
CA LEU A 11 -17.71 24.93 17.02
C LEU A 11 -18.18 23.64 17.70
N PHE A 12 -17.76 23.41 18.94
CA PHE A 12 -18.18 22.25 19.73
C PHE A 12 -19.69 22.29 20.01
N ASP A 13 -20.24 23.45 20.36
CA ASP A 13 -21.68 23.64 20.54
C ASP A 13 -22.46 23.43 19.23
N SER A 14 -21.94 23.92 18.11
CA SER A 14 -22.56 23.69 16.80
C SER A 14 -22.56 22.21 16.43
N VAL A 15 -21.46 21.50 16.69
CA VAL A 15 -21.34 20.06 16.45
C VAL A 15 -22.24 19.25 17.38
N SER A 16 -22.33 19.63 18.65
CA SER A 16 -23.20 18.97 19.63
C SER A 16 -24.68 19.19 19.29
N GLN A 17 -25.06 20.40 18.87
CA GLN A 17 -26.41 20.71 18.39
C GLN A 17 -26.78 19.91 17.13
N LEU A 18 -25.85 19.81 16.16
CA LEU A 18 -26.05 18.96 14.98
C LEU A 18 -26.18 17.48 15.37
N GLY A 19 -25.36 17.02 16.31
CA GLY A 19 -25.42 15.67 16.86
C GLY A 19 -26.77 15.37 17.53
N ASN A 20 -27.26 16.28 18.36
CA ASN A 20 -28.56 16.16 19.03
C ASN A 20 -29.72 16.18 18.03
N LEU A 21 -29.68 17.07 17.03
CA LEU A 21 -30.71 17.14 16.00
C LEU A 21 -30.74 15.87 15.13
N LEU A 22 -29.56 15.33 14.78
CA LEU A 22 -29.45 14.05 14.08
C LEU A 22 -29.95 12.91 14.96
N TYR A 23 -29.59 12.88 16.24
CA TYR A 23 -30.03 11.87 17.18
C TYR A 23 -31.55 11.88 17.36
N GLU A 24 -32.16 13.03 17.63
CA GLU A 24 -33.61 13.16 17.78
C GLU A 24 -34.36 12.77 16.52
N ARG A 25 -33.92 13.23 15.34
CA ARG A 25 -34.55 12.86 14.07
C ARG A 25 -34.40 11.38 13.77
N THR A 26 -33.20 10.83 13.90
CA THR A 26 -32.95 9.41 13.62
C THR A 26 -33.71 8.53 14.58
N THR A 27 -33.66 8.78 15.89
CA THR A 27 -34.38 7.99 16.88
C THR A 27 -35.89 8.08 16.70
N THR A 28 -36.45 9.28 16.50
CA THR A 28 -37.91 9.44 16.29
C THR A 28 -38.37 8.75 15.01
N ASN A 29 -37.64 8.92 13.90
CA ASN A 29 -38.00 8.31 12.62
C ASN A 29 -37.83 6.79 12.63
N VAL A 30 -36.72 6.30 13.20
CA VAL A 30 -36.42 4.86 13.28
C VAL A 30 -37.38 4.17 14.25
N ALA A 31 -37.60 4.72 15.44
CA ALA A 31 -38.54 4.17 16.41
C ALA A 31 -39.99 4.21 15.89
N GLY A 32 -40.39 5.30 15.22
CA GLY A 32 -41.69 5.40 14.55
C GLY A 32 -41.87 4.35 13.46
N THR A 33 -40.83 4.09 12.67
CA THR A 33 -40.84 3.05 11.62
C THR A 33 -41.01 1.66 12.24
N PHE A 34 -40.25 1.32 13.28
CA PHE A 34 -40.41 0.03 13.96
C PHE A 34 -41.79 -0.11 14.63
N LYS A 35 -42.31 0.95 15.25
CA LYS A 35 -43.63 0.90 15.93
C LYS A 35 -44.80 0.75 14.95
N SER A 36 -44.68 1.27 13.72
CA SER A 36 -45.73 1.21 12.69
C SER A 36 -45.66 -0.05 11.80
N MET A 37 -44.69 -0.94 12.03
CA MET A 37 -44.52 -2.14 11.21
C MET A 37 -45.53 -3.24 11.55
N THR A 38 -46.06 -3.85 10.50
CA THR A 38 -46.87 -5.07 10.58
C THR A 38 -46.00 -6.30 10.85
N PRO A 39 -46.53 -7.37 11.47
CA PRO A 39 -45.76 -8.60 11.74
C PRO A 39 -45.11 -9.21 10.49
N LYS A 40 -45.79 -9.11 9.33
CA LYS A 40 -45.24 -9.58 8.03
C LYS A 40 -43.96 -8.84 7.63
N GLN A 41 -43.88 -7.54 7.91
CA GLN A 41 -42.70 -6.74 7.60
C GLN A 41 -41.53 -7.07 8.53
N TYR A 42 -41.80 -7.38 9.81
CA TYR A 42 -40.79 -7.87 10.74
C TYR A 42 -40.18 -9.19 10.29
N ILE A 43 -41.00 -10.16 9.89
CA ILE A 43 -40.52 -11.45 9.37
C ILE A 43 -39.62 -11.22 8.13
N ARG A 44 -40.04 -10.35 7.20
CA ARG A 44 -39.23 -10.01 6.03
C ARG A 44 -37.88 -9.39 6.43
N LEU A 45 -37.86 -8.47 7.39
CA LEU A 45 -36.64 -7.84 7.88
C LEU A 45 -35.66 -8.88 8.46
N VAL A 46 -36.16 -9.74 9.34
CA VAL A 46 -35.37 -10.82 9.96
C VAL A 46 -34.84 -11.77 8.89
N MET A 47 -35.64 -12.12 7.90
CA MET A 47 -35.20 -12.97 6.78
C MET A 47 -34.07 -12.32 5.98
N ILE A 48 -34.16 -11.03 5.64
CA ILE A 48 -33.11 -10.32 4.89
C ILE A 48 -31.82 -10.24 5.71
N VAL A 49 -31.91 -9.79 6.97
CA VAL A 49 -30.75 -9.62 7.85
C VAL A 49 -30.12 -10.98 8.17
N GLY A 50 -30.94 -11.97 8.54
CA GLY A 50 -30.49 -13.34 8.82
C GLY A 50 -29.86 -14.00 7.59
N ALA A 51 -30.46 -13.83 6.41
CA ALA A 51 -29.87 -14.30 5.16
C ALA A 51 -28.52 -13.62 4.88
N TYR A 52 -28.38 -12.31 5.09
CA TYR A 52 -27.11 -11.61 4.90
C TYR A 52 -26.02 -12.09 5.86
N MET A 53 -26.36 -12.28 7.14
CA MET A 53 -25.42 -12.79 8.15
C MET A 53 -24.89 -14.19 7.78
N LEU A 54 -25.77 -15.08 7.31
CA LEU A 54 -25.38 -16.39 6.83
C LEU A 54 -24.58 -16.30 5.53
N PHE A 55 -25.11 -15.58 4.54
CA PHE A 55 -24.53 -15.41 3.21
C PHE A 55 -23.07 -14.94 3.29
N ARG A 56 -22.76 -13.96 4.16
CA ARG A 56 -21.40 -13.45 4.32
C ARG A 56 -20.38 -14.53 4.63
N LYS A 57 -20.65 -15.39 5.63
CA LYS A 57 -19.70 -16.45 6.04
C LYS A 57 -19.48 -17.44 4.89
N TYR A 58 -20.55 -17.87 4.24
CA TYR A 58 -20.49 -18.88 3.19
C TYR A 58 -19.82 -18.34 1.92
N VAL A 59 -20.12 -17.11 1.50
CA VAL A 59 -19.50 -16.49 0.33
C VAL A 59 -17.99 -16.32 0.51
N ILE A 60 -17.55 -15.86 1.68
CA ILE A 60 -16.10 -15.72 1.97
C ILE A 60 -15.41 -17.10 1.92
N MET A 61 -16.01 -18.13 2.51
CA MET A 61 -15.44 -19.47 2.51
C MET A 61 -15.34 -20.06 1.10
N HIS A 62 -16.37 -19.90 0.27
CA HIS A 62 -16.35 -20.38 -1.11
C HIS A 62 -15.39 -19.58 -1.99
N GLY A 63 -15.32 -18.25 -1.81
CA GLY A 63 -14.36 -17.39 -2.50
C GLY A 63 -12.91 -17.79 -2.20
N ALA A 64 -12.58 -18.02 -0.92
CA ALA A 64 -11.24 -18.45 -0.51
C ALA A 64 -10.85 -19.80 -1.13
N LYS A 65 -11.76 -20.79 -1.11
CA LYS A 65 -11.52 -22.10 -1.75
C LYS A 65 -11.34 -21.99 -3.27
N PHE A 66 -12.09 -21.10 -3.91
CA PHE A 66 -11.94 -20.88 -5.35
C PHE A 66 -10.59 -20.23 -5.69
N GLN A 67 -10.16 -19.24 -4.90
CA GLN A 67 -8.84 -18.62 -5.06
C GLN A 67 -7.72 -19.63 -4.83
N GLN A 68 -7.77 -20.43 -3.76
CA GLN A 68 -6.77 -21.48 -3.50
C GLN A 68 -6.65 -22.46 -4.67
N ARG A 69 -7.78 -22.95 -5.21
CA ARG A 69 -7.77 -23.84 -6.38
C ARG A 69 -7.18 -23.21 -7.64
N GLN A 70 -7.32 -21.90 -7.83
CA GLN A 70 -6.69 -21.22 -8.95
C GLN A 70 -5.18 -21.03 -8.73
N MET A 71 -4.76 -20.73 -7.50
CA MET A 71 -3.34 -20.62 -7.17
C MET A 71 -2.65 -21.98 -7.31
N GLU A 72 -3.23 -23.06 -6.77
CA GLU A 72 -2.70 -24.41 -6.91
C GLU A 72 -2.56 -24.85 -8.38
N LYS A 73 -3.53 -24.51 -9.24
CA LYS A 73 -3.45 -24.80 -10.67
C LYS A 73 -2.31 -24.05 -11.36
N ARG A 74 -2.17 -22.76 -11.06
CA ARG A 74 -1.08 -21.94 -11.61
C ARG A 74 0.28 -22.43 -11.14
N GLU A 75 0.42 -22.74 -9.86
CA GLU A 75 1.66 -23.31 -9.31
C GLU A 75 1.99 -24.67 -9.93
N ALA A 76 1.00 -25.51 -10.23
CA ALA A 76 1.22 -26.78 -10.91
C ALA A 76 1.65 -26.59 -12.38
N GLU A 77 1.05 -25.63 -13.08
CA GLU A 77 1.42 -25.26 -14.46
C GLU A 77 2.84 -24.67 -14.50
N GLU A 78 3.16 -23.73 -13.61
CA GLU A 78 4.50 -23.13 -13.49
C GLU A 78 5.57 -24.17 -13.17
N LYS A 79 5.32 -25.09 -12.21
CA LYS A 79 6.26 -26.18 -11.91
C LYS A 79 6.46 -27.11 -13.10
N ALA A 80 5.40 -27.44 -13.82
CA ALA A 80 5.50 -28.27 -15.02
C ALA A 80 6.27 -27.57 -16.15
N GLU A 81 6.19 -26.25 -16.25
CA GLU A 81 6.99 -25.46 -17.20
C GLU A 81 8.46 -25.33 -16.75
N GLU A 82 8.72 -25.12 -15.47
CA GLU A 82 10.08 -25.10 -14.90
C GLU A 82 10.78 -26.46 -15.06
N GLU A 83 10.08 -27.58 -14.81
CA GLU A 83 10.62 -28.92 -15.02
C GLU A 83 10.97 -29.17 -16.50
N LYS A 84 10.17 -28.67 -17.44
CA LYS A 84 10.48 -28.74 -18.87
C LYS A 84 11.69 -27.89 -19.22
N ARG A 85 11.76 -26.64 -18.73
CA ARG A 85 12.92 -25.75 -18.94
C ARG A 85 14.21 -26.33 -18.34
N ASN A 86 14.13 -26.94 -17.16
CA ASN A 86 15.25 -27.58 -16.50
C ASN A 86 15.68 -28.88 -17.20
N ALA A 87 14.74 -29.61 -17.81
CA ALA A 87 15.05 -30.79 -18.62
C ALA A 87 15.67 -30.42 -19.99
N GLU A 88 15.35 -29.25 -20.53
CA GLU A 88 15.95 -28.71 -21.75
C GLU A 88 17.33 -28.06 -21.52
N MET A 89 17.69 -27.74 -20.27
CA MET A 89 18.98 -27.14 -19.92
C MET A 89 20.07 -28.21 -19.85
N SER A 90 21.14 -28.04 -20.62
CA SER A 90 22.24 -28.99 -20.69
C SER A 90 23.21 -28.81 -19.50
N PRO A 91 23.83 -29.88 -18.95
CA PRO A 91 24.81 -29.77 -17.86
C PRO A 91 25.99 -28.83 -18.15
N ASN A 92 26.27 -28.55 -19.42
CA ASN A 92 27.33 -27.62 -19.81
C ASN A 92 26.96 -26.15 -19.56
N ASP A 93 25.66 -25.81 -19.52
CA ASP A 93 25.17 -24.44 -19.29
C ASP A 93 25.34 -24.01 -17.81
N LEU A 94 25.39 -24.97 -16.88
CA LEU A 94 25.60 -24.75 -15.45
C LEU A 94 27.07 -24.45 -15.10
N ARG A 95 28.02 -24.74 -16.00
CA ARG A 95 29.46 -24.58 -15.75
C ARG A 95 29.93 -23.11 -15.85
N GLY A 96 29.11 -22.22 -16.41
CA GLY A 96 29.37 -20.78 -16.50
C GLY A 96 28.73 -19.92 -15.39
N ALA A 97 27.80 -20.48 -14.60
CA ALA A 97 27.00 -19.71 -13.64
C ALA A 97 27.55 -19.73 -12.19
N ALA A 98 28.68 -20.41 -11.94
CA ALA A 98 29.34 -20.47 -10.63
C ALA A 98 30.41 -19.36 -10.44
N GLY A 99 30.25 -18.24 -11.14
CA GLY A 99 30.96 -16.99 -10.89
C GLY A 99 30.02 -16.00 -10.23
N VAL A 100 30.45 -15.40 -9.12
CA VAL A 100 29.78 -14.34 -8.36
C VAL A 100 29.02 -13.37 -9.29
N PRO A 101 27.74 -13.02 -9.04
CA PRO A 101 27.04 -12.02 -9.83
C PRO A 101 27.61 -10.65 -9.50
N GLU A 102 28.67 -10.28 -10.22
CA GLU A 102 29.17 -8.92 -10.37
C GLU A 102 28.29 -8.23 -11.43
N ASP A 103 27.65 -7.14 -10.99
CA ASP A 103 26.86 -6.16 -11.75
C ASP A 103 26.53 -6.45 -13.22
N THR A 104 25.32 -6.96 -13.48
CA THR A 104 24.63 -6.69 -14.76
C THR A 104 23.87 -5.37 -14.66
N ASP A 105 24.63 -4.29 -14.75
CA ASP A 105 24.19 -2.99 -15.24
C ASP A 105 24.38 -3.02 -16.77
N SER A 106 23.40 -3.54 -17.51
CA SER A 106 23.36 -3.40 -18.96
C SER A 106 21.93 -3.12 -19.40
N GLU A 107 21.73 -1.87 -19.80
CA GLU A 107 20.68 -1.40 -20.70
C GLU A 107 20.57 -2.36 -21.92
N GLY A 108 19.38 -2.86 -22.24
CA GLY A 108 19.17 -3.71 -23.42
C GLY A 108 17.94 -4.62 -23.32
N GLU A 109 17.07 -4.54 -24.31
CA GLU A 109 15.67 -4.99 -24.32
C GLU A 109 15.38 -6.51 -24.29
N GLU A 110 14.18 -6.80 -23.77
CA GLU A 110 13.27 -7.91 -24.12
C GLU A 110 13.69 -9.38 -23.89
N ALA A 111 13.27 -9.93 -22.75
CA ALA A 111 12.69 -11.28 -22.71
C ALA A 111 11.58 -11.32 -21.65
N ALA A 112 10.34 -11.45 -22.11
CA ALA A 112 9.15 -11.57 -21.28
C ALA A 112 9.11 -12.96 -20.61
N ASP A 113 9.40 -13.02 -19.31
CA ASP A 113 9.13 -14.19 -18.46
C ASP A 113 8.08 -13.79 -17.40
N ALA A 114 6.94 -14.50 -17.41
CA ALA A 114 5.74 -14.18 -16.64
C ALA A 114 5.91 -14.32 -15.11
N SER A 115 7.02 -14.92 -14.64
CA SER A 115 7.44 -14.88 -13.22
C SER A 115 7.95 -13.50 -12.78
N GLY A 116 8.15 -12.58 -13.73
CA GLY A 116 8.71 -11.25 -13.50
C GLY A 116 7.83 -10.35 -12.64
N ALA A 117 6.50 -10.39 -12.74
CA ALA A 117 5.65 -9.34 -12.14
C ALA A 117 5.83 -9.21 -10.61
N VAL A 118 5.84 -10.33 -9.87
CA VAL A 118 5.98 -10.33 -8.39
C VAL A 118 7.42 -10.00 -7.97
N LEU A 119 8.43 -10.50 -8.70
CA LEU A 119 9.84 -10.16 -8.46
C LEU A 119 10.15 -8.69 -8.84
N GLN A 120 9.48 -8.13 -9.85
CA GLN A 120 9.61 -6.75 -10.32
C GLN A 120 9.06 -5.75 -9.31
N PHE A 121 7.96 -6.06 -8.61
CA PHE A 121 7.44 -5.20 -7.53
C PHE A 121 8.45 -5.05 -6.38
N GLY A 122 9.10 -6.14 -5.97
CA GLY A 122 10.15 -6.11 -4.95
C GLY A 122 11.42 -5.37 -5.39
N LYS A 123 11.87 -5.60 -6.63
CA LYS A 123 13.03 -4.89 -7.21
C LYS A 123 12.77 -3.38 -7.35
N LYS A 124 11.58 -2.97 -7.80
CA LYS A 124 11.18 -1.56 -7.95
C LYS A 124 11.08 -0.85 -6.59
N ALA A 125 10.57 -1.53 -5.56
CA ALA A 125 10.53 -0.98 -4.20
C ALA A 125 11.94 -0.77 -3.62
N ARG A 126 12.83 -1.76 -3.76
CA ARG A 126 14.24 -1.65 -3.33
C ARG A 126 15.00 -0.56 -4.08
N ARG A 127 14.76 -0.40 -5.39
CA ARG A 127 15.37 0.67 -6.22
C ARG A 127 14.91 2.06 -5.75
N ARG A 128 13.63 2.23 -5.41
CA ARG A 128 13.11 3.51 -4.86
C ARG A 128 13.69 3.83 -3.49
N GLN A 129 13.82 2.84 -2.61
CA GLN A 129 14.46 3.02 -1.29
C GLN A 129 15.92 3.44 -1.43
N ARG A 130 16.70 2.77 -2.30
CA ARG A 130 18.09 3.14 -2.58
C ARG A 130 18.21 4.54 -3.17
N ASN A 131 17.35 4.91 -4.12
CA ASN A 131 17.36 6.24 -4.72
C ASN A 131 16.98 7.34 -3.72
N ALA A 132 16.08 7.06 -2.77
CA ALA A 132 15.74 8.00 -1.71
C ALA A 132 16.93 8.21 -0.76
N ILE A 133 17.65 7.13 -0.40
CA ILE A 133 18.86 7.21 0.44
C ILE A 133 19.97 7.96 -0.28
N LYS A 134 20.22 7.69 -1.58
CA LYS A 134 21.20 8.42 -2.38
C LYS A 134 20.90 9.92 -2.42
N LYS A 135 19.66 10.30 -2.71
CA LYS A 135 19.25 11.73 -2.73
C LYS A 135 19.41 12.42 -1.38
N LEU A 136 19.20 11.71 -0.27
CA LEU A 136 19.41 12.27 1.07
C LEU A 136 20.90 12.46 1.36
N LEU A 137 21.75 11.51 0.95
CA LEU A 137 23.19 11.60 1.11
C LEU A 137 23.80 12.70 0.23
N ASP A 138 23.39 12.78 -1.04
CA ASP A 138 23.83 13.82 -1.98
C ASP A 138 23.45 15.22 -1.47
N ALA A 139 22.24 15.38 -0.93
CA ALA A 139 21.80 16.65 -0.34
C ALA A 139 22.56 17.03 0.93
N GLU A 140 23.03 16.06 1.72
CA GLU A 140 23.89 16.29 2.88
C GLU A 140 25.31 16.68 2.46
N GLU A 141 25.85 16.03 1.42
CA GLU A 141 27.16 16.37 0.85
C GLU A 141 27.17 17.77 0.22
N GLU A 142 26.12 18.16 -0.51
CA GLU A 142 25.96 19.53 -1.02
C GLU A 142 25.85 20.56 0.10
N ARG A 143 25.16 20.24 1.19
CA ARG A 143 25.08 21.07 2.41
C ARG A 143 26.45 21.28 3.05
N LEU A 144 27.27 20.23 3.12
CA LEU A 144 28.63 20.30 3.65
C LEU A 144 29.58 21.05 2.73
N ARG A 145 29.45 20.89 1.40
CA ARG A 145 30.23 21.66 0.42
C ARG A 145 29.93 23.14 0.48
N GLN A 146 28.66 23.54 0.57
CA GLN A 146 28.29 24.95 0.72
C GLN A 146 28.87 25.57 2.01
N LEU A 147 28.91 24.80 3.12
CA LEU A 147 29.53 25.27 4.36
C LEU A 147 31.05 25.41 4.23
N GLN A 148 31.72 24.53 3.48
CA GLN A 148 33.16 24.63 3.21
C GLN A 148 33.49 25.79 2.26
N GLU A 149 32.70 25.97 1.20
CA GLU A 149 32.83 27.11 0.27
C GLU A 149 32.60 28.45 0.99
N ASP A 150 31.61 28.52 1.89
CA ASP A 150 31.34 29.72 2.73
C ASP A 150 32.46 30.01 3.77
N GLU A 151 33.24 29.00 4.17
CA GLU A 151 34.40 29.16 5.05
C GLU A 151 35.64 29.58 4.26
N GLU A 152 35.89 28.98 3.10
CA GLU A 152 36.98 29.36 2.19
C GLU A 152 36.82 30.80 1.68
N ASP A 153 35.59 31.24 1.35
CA ASP A 153 35.31 32.61 0.94
C ASP A 153 35.51 33.64 2.07
N LYS A 154 35.30 33.25 3.34
CA LYS A 154 35.59 34.10 4.50
C LYS A 154 37.08 34.24 4.73
N ASP A 155 37.83 33.15 4.61
CA ASP A 155 39.28 33.17 4.73
C ASP A 155 39.92 34.04 3.64
N ILE A 156 39.41 33.99 2.40
CA ILE A 156 39.85 34.86 1.30
C ILE A 156 39.52 36.34 1.55
N GLN A 157 38.36 36.65 2.15
CA GLN A 157 38.00 38.03 2.52
C GLN A 157 38.90 38.62 3.61
N GLU A 158 39.40 37.79 4.53
CA GLU A 158 40.36 38.22 5.55
C GLU A 158 41.72 38.61 4.93
N PHE A 159 42.18 37.89 3.90
CA PHE A 159 43.42 38.21 3.16
C PHE A 159 43.35 39.47 2.30
N LEU A 160 42.16 39.92 1.87
CA LEU A 160 41.99 41.12 1.03
C LEU A 160 41.87 42.43 1.82
N ASN A 161 41.59 42.36 3.13
CA ASN A 161 41.41 43.53 4.01
C ASN A 161 42.62 43.80 4.93
N GLN A 162 43.73 43.07 4.73
CA GLN A 162 45.00 43.26 5.44
C GLN A 162 46.00 44.10 4.63
#